data_AF-A0A534ZMQ6-F1
#
_entry.id   AF-A0A534ZMQ6-F1
#
_cell.length_a   1.000
_cell.length_b   1.000
_cell.length_c   1.000
_cell.angle_alpha   90.00
_cell.angle_beta   90.00
_cell.angle_gamma   90.00
#
_symmetry.space_group_name_H-M   'P 1'
#
loop_
_entity.id
_entity.type
_entity.pdbx_description
1 polymer ?
#
loop_
_entity_poly.entity_id
_entity_poly.type
_entity_poly.pdbx_seq_one_letter_code
_entity_poly.pdbx_strand_id
1 'polypeptide(L)' 'MRPRAGSLAAARVGRIVGRALRLRCPRCGRSPLYARYFRMHERCVACGLRYEREQGFFVGAIYINYAVTVAVAVGVVLGL' A
#
# COMPACT_ATOMS: atom_id res chain seq x y z
N MET A 1 10.74 28.00 -16.03
CA MET A 1 10.45 27.80 -14.59
C MET A 1 10.63 26.32 -14.24
N ARG A 2 11.76 25.90 -13.63
CA ARG A 2 12.01 24.50 -13.23
C ARG A 2 11.44 24.27 -11.82
N PRO A 3 10.49 23.33 -11.59
CA PRO A 3 9.99 23.06 -10.25
C PRO A 3 11.13 22.56 -9.34
N ARG A 4 11.20 23.09 -8.11
CA ARG A 4 12.18 22.70 -7.08
C ARG A 4 12.08 21.19 -6.84
N ALA A 5 13.20 20.47 -6.90
CA ALA A 5 13.25 18.99 -6.77
C ALA A 5 12.45 18.43 -5.57
N GLY A 6 12.36 19.19 -4.47
CA GLY A 6 11.54 18.82 -3.29
C GLY A 6 10.02 18.76 -3.55
N SER A 7 9.48 19.59 -4.43
CA SER A 7 8.04 19.58 -4.77
C SER A 7 7.64 18.30 -5.54
N LEU A 8 8.54 17.79 -6.39
CA LEU A 8 8.32 16.56 -7.15
C LEU A 8 8.41 15.31 -6.26
N ALA A 9 9.23 15.34 -5.21
CA ALA A 9 9.31 14.26 -4.22
C ALA A 9 8.04 14.17 -3.37
N ALA A 10 7.56 15.29 -2.81
CA ALA A 10 6.31 15.34 -2.05
C ALA A 10 5.10 14.90 -2.90
N ALA A 11 5.02 15.36 -4.16
CA ALA A 11 3.97 14.95 -5.09
C ALA A 11 4.06 13.47 -5.51
N ARG A 12 5.24 12.83 -5.44
CA ARG A 12 5.39 11.38 -5.65
C ARG A 12 4.92 10.60 -4.43
N VAL A 13 5.33 10.99 -3.22
CA VAL A 13 4.91 10.34 -1.98
C VAL A 13 3.39 10.40 -1.84
N GLY A 14 2.79 11.58 -2.05
CA GLY A 14 1.33 11.73 -1.99
C GLY A 14 0.59 10.84 -2.99
N ARG A 15 1.12 10.66 -4.21
CA ARG A 15 0.54 9.72 -5.18
C ARG A 15 0.67 8.26 -4.75
N ILE A 16 1.79 7.86 -4.15
CA ILE A 16 2.01 6.49 -3.66
C ILE A 16 1.04 6.20 -2.52
N VAL A 17 1.01 7.08 -1.50
CA VAL A 17 0.09 6.97 -0.37
C VAL A 17 -1.36 6.96 -0.84
N GLY A 18 -1.73 7.87 -1.74
CA GLY A 18 -3.08 7.93 -2.29
C GLY A 18 -3.47 6.68 -3.11
N ARG A 19 -2.53 5.94 -3.69
CA ARG A 19 -2.80 4.64 -4.33
C ARG A 19 -2.93 3.52 -3.31
N ALA A 20 -2.08 3.53 -2.28
CA ALA A 20 -2.11 2.56 -1.18
C ALA A 20 -3.45 2.62 -0.42
N LEU A 21 -3.91 3.82 -0.05
CA LEU A 21 -5.19 4.02 0.64
C LEU A 21 -6.40 3.55 -0.18
N ARG A 22 -6.33 3.66 -1.51
CA ARG A 22 -7.39 3.20 -2.43
C ARG A 22 -7.23 1.74 -2.86
N LEU A 23 -6.24 1.03 -2.32
CA LEU A 23 -5.90 -0.35 -2.67
C LEU A 23 -5.77 -0.54 -4.20
N ARG A 24 -5.11 0.41 -4.88
CA ARG A 24 -4.86 0.38 -6.33
C ARG A 24 -3.43 -0.02 -6.61
N CYS A 25 -3.19 -0.54 -7.82
CA CYS A 25 -1.84 -0.90 -8.27
C CYS A 25 -0.82 0.25 -8.01
N PRO A 26 0.31 -0.01 -7.31
CA PRO A 26 1.26 1.05 -6.96
C PRO A 26 1.96 1.62 -8.19
N ARG A 27 2.10 0.83 -9.27
CA ARG A 27 2.74 1.26 -10.52
C ARG A 27 1.81 2.07 -11.41
N CYS A 28 0.67 1.51 -11.82
CA CYS A 28 -0.23 2.16 -12.79
C CYS A 28 -1.45 2.86 -12.17
N GLY A 29 -1.87 2.49 -10.96
CA GLY A 29 -3.04 3.06 -10.27
C GLY A 29 -4.41 2.68 -10.83
N ARG A 30 -4.48 1.82 -11.86
CA ARG A 30 -5.73 1.52 -12.59
C ARG A 30 -6.56 0.40 -11.96
N SER A 31 -5.97 -0.78 -11.73
CA SER A 31 -6.71 -1.94 -11.19
C SER A 31 -6.71 -1.97 -9.65
N PRO A 32 -7.75 -2.58 -9.03
CA PRO A 32 -7.71 -2.93 -7.61
C PRO A 32 -6.62 -3.97 -7.34
N LEU A 33 -6.08 -3.97 -6.12
CA LEU A 33 -5.14 -4.98 -5.63
C LEU A 33 -5.84 -6.32 -5.37
N TYR A 34 -7.04 -6.25 -4.80
CA TYR A 34 -7.81 -7.40 -4.35
C TYR A 34 -8.91 -7.76 -5.34
N ALA A 35 -9.01 -9.06 -5.65
CA ALA A 35 -10.08 -9.65 -6.45
C ALA A 35 -11.33 -9.92 -5.60
N ARG A 36 -11.12 -10.29 -4.32
CA ARG A 36 -12.16 -10.45 -3.28
C ARG A 36 -11.58 -10.03 -1.93
N TYR A 37 -12.42 -9.94 -0.89
CA TYR A 37 -12.03 -9.51 0.47
C TYR A 37 -10.71 -10.12 0.99
N PHE A 38 -10.47 -11.41 0.75
CA PHE A 38 -9.26 -12.11 1.19
C PHE A 38 -8.47 -12.75 0.04
N ARG A 39 -8.68 -12.29 -1.20
CA ARG A 39 -7.94 -12.79 -2.37
C ARG A 39 -7.32 -11.61 -3.12
N MET A 40 -6.01 -11.53 -3.07
CA MET A 40 -5.23 -10.57 -3.85
C MET A 40 -4.95 -11.12 -5.25
N HIS A 41 -4.88 -10.26 -6.26
CA HIS A 41 -4.35 -10.65 -7.55
C HIS A 41 -2.85 -10.94 -7.45
N GLU A 42 -2.35 -11.99 -8.12
CA GLU A 42 -0.89 -12.21 -8.22
C GLU A 42 -0.21 -11.18 -9.12
N ARG A 43 -0.92 -10.72 -10.15
CA ARG A 43 -0.47 -9.71 -11.12
C ARG A 43 -1.52 -8.65 -11.37
N CYS A 44 -1.09 -7.42 -11.59
CA CYS A 44 -1.96 -6.33 -11.98
C CYS A 44 -2.60 -6.61 -13.36
N VAL A 45 -3.93 -6.65 -13.43
CA VAL A 45 -4.67 -6.91 -14.68
C VAL A 45 -4.48 -5.82 -15.75
N ALA A 46 -4.06 -4.61 -15.37
CA ALA A 46 -3.89 -3.49 -16.29
C ALA A 46 -2.46 -3.29 -16.82
N CYS A 47 -1.43 -3.73 -16.08
CA CYS A 47 -0.03 -3.51 -16.48
C CYS A 47 0.92 -4.69 -16.25
N GLY A 48 0.40 -5.84 -15.81
CA GLY A 48 1.17 -7.08 -15.65
C GLY A 48 2.15 -7.09 -14.49
N LEU A 49 2.19 -6.06 -13.64
CA LEU A 49 3.06 -6.04 -12.45
C LEU A 49 2.77 -7.23 -11.55
N ARG A 50 3.75 -8.13 -11.37
CA ARG A 50 3.71 -9.16 -10.33
C ARG A 50 3.88 -8.50 -8.96
N TYR A 51 2.89 -8.66 -8.09
CA TYR A 51 2.90 -8.02 -6.79
C TYR A 51 3.90 -8.68 -5.84
N GLU A 52 3.88 -10.00 -5.76
CA GLU A 52 4.90 -10.78 -5.04
C GLU A 52 6.05 -11.13 -5.98
N ARG A 53 7.13 -10.35 -5.87
CA ARG A 53 8.32 -10.52 -6.73
C ARG A 53 9.27 -11.58 -6.20
N GLU A 54 9.37 -11.66 -4.88
CA GLU A 54 10.26 -12.53 -4.11
C GLU A 54 9.51 -13.02 -2.86
N GLN A 55 10.02 -14.11 -2.28
CA GLN A 55 9.46 -14.70 -1.07
C GLN A 55 9.74 -13.77 0.11
N GLY A 56 8.68 -13.24 0.73
CA GLY A 56 8.81 -12.31 1.84
C GLY A 56 8.58 -10.84 1.47
N PHE A 57 8.26 -10.55 0.21
CA PHE A 57 7.97 -9.18 -0.26
C PHE A 57 6.89 -8.47 0.58
N PHE A 58 5.94 -9.23 1.15
CA PHE A 58 4.87 -8.69 1.99
C PHE A 58 5.20 -8.57 3.49
N VAL A 59 6.36 -9.07 3.94
CA VAL A 59 6.73 -9.09 5.37
C VAL A 59 6.70 -7.70 5.98
N GLY A 60 7.21 -6.68 5.26
CA GLY A 60 7.13 -5.30 5.73
C GLY A 60 5.69 -4.79 5.91
N ALA A 61 4.79 -5.13 4.98
CA ALA A 61 3.38 -4.75 5.08
C ALA A 61 2.67 -5.49 6.22
N ILE A 62 3.02 -6.75 6.47
CA ILE A 62 2.50 -7.57 7.58
C ILE A 62 2.92 -6.93 8.92
N TYR A 63 4.18 -6.53 9.09
CA TYR A 63 4.63 -5.88 10.32
C TYR A 63 3.92 -4.55 10.59
N ILE A 64 3.70 -3.74 9.54
CA ILE A 64 2.93 -2.48 9.69
C ILE A 64 1.49 -2.79 10.11
N ASN A 65 0.84 -3.77 9.46
CA ASN A 65 -0.52 -4.17 9.82
C ASN A 65 -0.59 -4.68 11.28
N TYR A 66 0.37 -5.51 11.68
CA TYR A 66 0.47 -6.03 13.04
C TYR A 66 0.65 -4.91 14.06
N ALA A 67 1.59 -3.99 13.84
CA ALA A 67 1.84 -2.87 14.74
C ALA A 67 0.59 -1.99 14.93
N VAL A 68 -0.11 -1.65 13.84
CA VAL A 68 -1.36 -0.88 13.90
C VAL A 68 -2.45 -1.65 14.65
N THR A 69 -2.61 -2.94 14.35
CA THR A 69 -3.63 -3.79 14.98
C THR A 69 -3.41 -3.90 16.49
N VAL A 70 -2.16 -4.14 16.92
CA VAL A 70 -1.80 -4.19 18.34
C VAL A 70 -2.03 -2.85 19.02
N ALA A 71 -1.60 -1.75 18.40
CA ALA A 71 -1.79 -0.41 18.96
C ALA A 71 -3.28 -0.09 19.16
N VAL A 72 -4.13 -0.42 18.18
CA VAL A 72 -5.58 -0.25 18.29
C VAL A 72 -6.16 -1.15 19.38
N ALA A 73 -5.81 -2.44 19.40
CA ALA A 73 -6.33 -3.38 20.38
C ALA A 73 -5.97 -3.00 21.82
N VAL A 74 -4.69 -2.68 22.07
CA VAL A 74 -4.20 -2.24 23.38
C VAL A 74 -4.82 -0.90 23.76
N GLY A 75 -4.88 0.05 22.83
CA GLY A 75 -5.51 1.36 23.09
C GLY A 75 -7.00 1.24 23.44
N VAL A 76 -7.73 0.33 22.78
CA VAL A 76 -9.13 0.03 23.11
C VAL A 76 -9.22 -0.62 24.48
N VAL A 77 -8.39 -1.61 24.79
CA VAL A 77 -8.45 -2.33 26.08
C VAL A 77 -8.06 -1.44 27.26
N LEU A 78 -7.06 -0.57 27.11
CA LEU A 78 -6.61 0.33 28.17
C LEU A 78 -7.45 1.60 28.31
N GLY A 79 -8.19 1.97 27.25
CA GLY A 79 -9.05 3.15 27.21
C GLY A 79 -10.53 2.88 27.50
N LEU A 80 -10.94 1.62 27.56
CA LEU A 80 -12.24 1.14 28.08
C LEU A 80 -12.16 0.94 29.59
#